data_AF-A4EI29-F1
#
_entry.id   AF-A4EI29-F1
#
_cell.length_a   1.000
_cell.length_b   1.000
_cell.length_c   1.000
_cell.angle_alpha   90.00
_cell.angle_beta   90.00
_cell.angle_gamma   90.00
#
_symmetry.space_group_name_H-M   'P 1'
#
loop_
_entity.id
_entity.type
_entity.pdbx_description
1 polymer ?
#
loop_
_entity_poly.entity_id
_entity_poly.type
_entity_poly.pdbx_seq_one_letter_code
_entity_poly.pdbx_strand_id
1 'polypeptide(L)'
;MTPELTVLALAALLQGVQFTLMAIPTNIEVGVGKTMSPRDNSRLGKPLLEQVSDKTGRLIRAMNNHFEALILFTIAVVVITLGDKGTGFSAICAWTYLGARILYIPAYYFGLAPWRSLIWFVGFLSTMLMILSALI
;
A
#
# COMPACT_ATOMS: atom_id res chain seq x y z
N MET A 1 -18.83 -7.27 -11.56
CA MET A 1 -18.15 -7.03 -10.27
C MET A 1 -18.65 -5.71 -9.71
N THR A 2 -18.84 -5.63 -8.39
CA THR A 2 -19.15 -4.35 -7.74
C THR A 2 -17.96 -3.38 -7.86
N PRO A 3 -18.18 -2.05 -7.74
CA PRO A 3 -17.09 -1.08 -7.72
C PRO A 3 -16.03 -1.41 -6.65
N GLU A 4 -16.45 -1.82 -5.46
CA GLU A 4 -15.59 -2.14 -4.32
C GLU A 4 -14.68 -3.33 -4.61
N LEU A 5 -15.22 -4.41 -5.18
CA LEU A 5 -14.44 -5.59 -5.59
C LEU A 5 -13.48 -5.25 -6.74
N THR A 6 -13.92 -4.42 -7.68
CA THR A 6 -13.08 -3.94 -8.78
C THR A 6 -11.88 -3.18 -8.25
N VAL A 7 -12.11 -2.25 -7.33
CA VAL A 7 -11.03 -1.48 -6.71
C VAL A 7 -10.12 -2.35 -5.85
N LEU A 8 -10.64 -3.34 -5.12
CA LEU A 8 -9.80 -4.28 -4.38
C LEU A 8 -8.84 -5.04 -5.29
N ALA A 9 -9.33 -5.53 -6.43
CA ALA A 9 -8.49 -6.20 -7.43
C ALA A 9 -7.42 -5.25 -7.98
N LEU A 10 -7.78 -4.01 -8.32
CA LEU A 10 -6.84 -2.99 -8.81
C LEU A 10 -5.81 -2.61 -7.74
N ALA A 11 -6.19 -2.50 -6.47
CA ALA A 11 -5.28 -2.21 -5.37
C ALA A 11 -4.28 -3.35 -5.14
N ALA A 12 -4.71 -4.61 -5.27
CA ALA A 12 -3.82 -5.77 -5.23
C ALA A 12 -2.83 -5.77 -6.40
N LEU A 13 -3.28 -5.44 -7.62
CA LEU A 13 -2.40 -5.28 -8.78
C LEU A 13 -1.39 -4.13 -8.58
N LEU A 14 -1.85 -3.00 -8.03
CA LEU A 14 -0.97 -1.87 -7.67
C LEU A 14 0.09 -2.29 -6.64
N GLN A 15 -0.29 -3.11 -5.65
CA GLN A 15 0.66 -3.68 -4.69
C GLN A 15 1.71 -4.57 -5.39
N GLY A 16 1.30 -5.36 -6.38
CA GLY A 16 2.21 -6.11 -7.25
C GLY A 16 3.19 -5.19 -8.01
N VAL A 17 2.71 -4.07 -8.54
CA VAL A 17 3.57 -3.04 -9.18
C VAL A 17 4.52 -2.41 -8.16
N GLN A 18 4.06 -2.07 -6.96
CA GLN A 18 4.98 -1.58 -5.92
C GLN A 18 6.05 -2.60 -5.56
N PHE A 19 5.76 -3.89 -5.68
CA PHE A 19 6.72 -4.94 -5.37
C PHE A 19 7.86 -4.91 -6.36
N THR A 20 7.57 -4.78 -7.65
CA THR A 20 8.61 -4.64 -8.66
C THR A 20 9.39 -3.32 -8.49
N LEU A 21 8.69 -2.21 -8.22
CA LEU A 21 9.31 -0.90 -7.98
C LEU A 21 10.29 -0.92 -6.80
N MET A 22 9.97 -1.64 -5.73
CA MET A 22 10.84 -1.78 -4.57
C MET A 22 11.94 -2.82 -4.79
N ALA A 23 11.60 -3.99 -5.31
CA ALA A 23 12.50 -5.13 -5.40
C ALA A 23 13.62 -4.91 -6.41
N ILE A 24 13.36 -4.29 -7.56
CA ILE A 24 14.37 -4.10 -8.60
C ILE A 24 15.52 -3.20 -8.11
N PRO A 25 15.29 -1.97 -7.61
CA PRO A 25 16.34 -1.12 -7.06
C PRO A 25 17.06 -1.78 -5.87
N THR A 26 16.31 -2.43 -4.98
CA THR A 26 16.90 -3.15 -3.84
C THR A 26 17.91 -4.21 -4.29
N ASN A 27 17.55 -5.01 -5.30
CA ASN A 27 18.44 -6.03 -5.87
C ASN A 27 19.67 -5.42 -6.54
N ILE A 28 19.52 -4.29 -7.24
CA ILE A 28 20.63 -3.59 -7.89
C ILE A 28 21.61 -3.05 -6.85
N GLU A 29 21.12 -2.46 -5.76
CA GLU A 29 21.95 -1.80 -4.74
C GLU A 29 22.68 -2.78 -3.82
N VAL A 30 22.01 -3.86 -3.37
CA VAL A 30 22.59 -4.78 -2.38
C VAL A 30 23.08 -6.10 -2.99
N GLY A 31 22.78 -6.34 -4.26
CA GLY A 31 23.06 -7.58 -4.98
C GLY A 31 22.06 -8.71 -4.67
N VAL A 32 21.74 -9.50 -5.70
CA VAL A 32 20.78 -10.61 -5.61
C VAL A 32 21.15 -11.67 -4.57
N GLY A 33 22.45 -11.87 -4.31
CA GLY A 33 22.91 -12.83 -3.30
C GLY A 33 22.46 -12.48 -1.88
N LYS A 34 22.34 -11.19 -1.54
CA LYS A 34 21.84 -10.76 -0.23
C LYS A 34 20.32 -10.88 -0.15
N THR A 35 19.61 -10.48 -1.20
CA THR A 35 18.13 -10.54 -1.22
C THR A 35 17.60 -11.97 -1.28
N MET A 36 18.34 -12.91 -1.88
CA MET A 36 18.01 -14.35 -1.88
C MET A 36 18.46 -15.08 -0.61
N SER A 37 19.30 -14.45 0.22
CA SER A 37 19.70 -15.04 1.50
C SER A 37 18.56 -14.99 2.53
N PRO A 38 18.70 -15.65 3.69
CA PRO A 38 17.77 -15.50 4.82
C PRO A 38 17.67 -14.06 5.37
N ARG A 39 18.59 -13.16 4.99
CA ARG A 39 18.66 -11.75 5.41
C ARG A 39 18.86 -11.53 6.91
N ASP A 40 19.38 -12.53 7.63
CA ASP A 40 19.72 -12.41 9.05
C ASP A 40 20.74 -11.30 9.29
N ASN A 41 20.49 -10.44 10.29
CA ASN A 41 21.39 -9.34 10.62
C ASN A 41 22.80 -9.82 11.00
N SER A 42 22.92 -10.98 11.66
CA SER A 42 24.20 -11.61 12.01
C SER A 42 25.06 -11.94 10.79
N ARG A 43 24.44 -12.25 9.65
CA ARG A 43 25.10 -12.51 8.37
C ARG A 43 25.35 -11.23 7.58
N LEU A 44 24.39 -10.31 7.60
CA LEU A 44 24.43 -9.08 6.79
C LEU A 44 25.28 -7.97 7.42
N GLY A 45 25.58 -8.05 8.72
CA GLY A 45 26.29 -7.01 9.49
C GLY A 45 25.41 -5.80 9.83
N LYS A 46 24.48 -5.43 8.95
CA LYS A 46 23.46 -4.39 9.15
C LYS A 46 22.11 -4.82 8.56
N PRO A 47 20.99 -4.28 9.06
CA PRO A 47 19.69 -4.49 8.44
C PRO A 47 19.69 -4.10 6.95
N LEU A 48 18.97 -4.84 6.12
CA LEU A 48 18.93 -4.61 4.67
C LEU A 48 18.42 -3.19 4.30
N LEU A 49 17.51 -2.65 5.12
CA LEU A 49 16.99 -1.28 4.95
C LEU A 49 18.07 -0.19 5.12
N GLU A 50 19.13 -0.47 5.89
CA GLU A 50 20.26 0.45 6.10
C GLU A 50 21.35 0.30 5.03
N GLN A 51 21.23 -0.70 4.17
CA GLN A 51 22.17 -0.98 3.08
C GLN A 51 21.72 -0.42 1.73
N VAL A 52 20.54 0.21 1.68
CA VAL A 52 19.97 0.80 0.47
C VAL A 52 19.97 2.33 0.56
N SER A 53 19.88 2.98 -0.59
CA SER A 53 19.71 4.42 -0.70
C SER A 53 18.40 4.89 -0.03
N ASP A 54 18.33 6.16 0.36
CA ASP A 54 17.13 6.74 0.94
C ASP A 54 15.88 6.54 0.08
N LYS A 55 16.04 6.63 -1.25
CA LYS A 55 14.95 6.47 -2.22
C LYS A 55 14.44 5.03 -2.24
N THR A 56 15.34 4.06 -2.28
CA THR A 56 14.98 2.63 -2.22
C THR A 56 14.39 2.27 -0.86
N GLY A 57 14.96 2.80 0.23
CA GLY A 57 14.39 2.67 1.58
C GLY A 57 12.98 3.26 1.69
N ARG A 58 12.69 4.37 1.01
CA ARG A 58 11.34 4.96 0.91
C ARG A 58 10.37 4.03 0.17
N LEU A 59 10.79 3.35 -0.89
CA LEU A 59 9.95 2.36 -1.59
C LEU A 59 9.63 1.14 -0.73
N ILE A 60 10.60 0.66 0.06
CA ILE A 60 10.37 -0.42 1.06
C ILE A 60 9.30 0.01 2.06
N ARG A 61 9.40 1.23 2.59
CA ARG A 61 8.39 1.75 3.53
C ARG A 61 7.02 1.97 2.88
N ALA A 62 6.99 2.47 1.64
CA ALA A 62 5.74 2.67 0.88
C ALA A 62 5.04 1.33 0.58
N MET A 63 5.80 0.29 0.28
CA MET A 63 5.31 -1.08 0.10
C MET A 63 4.65 -1.61 1.38
N ASN A 64 5.38 -1.56 2.50
CA ASN A 64 4.87 -2.04 3.78
C ASN A 64 3.61 -1.27 4.23
N ASN A 65 3.58 0.04 4.01
CA ASN A 65 2.41 0.85 4.31
C ASN A 65 1.18 0.46 3.47
N HIS A 66 1.36 0.07 2.20
CA HIS A 66 0.23 -0.38 1.40
C HIS A 66 -0.21 -1.79 1.80
N PHE A 67 0.66 -2.68 2.31
CA PHE A 67 0.19 -3.93 2.93
C PHE A 67 -0.75 -3.65 4.12
N GLU A 68 -0.35 -2.78 5.05
CA GLU A 68 -1.18 -2.37 6.19
C GLU A 68 -2.53 -1.79 5.73
N ALA A 69 -2.48 -0.88 4.76
CA ALA A 69 -3.68 -0.25 4.21
C ALA A 69 -4.59 -1.24 3.45
N LEU A 70 -4.00 -2.20 2.73
CA LEU A 70 -4.73 -3.18 1.93
C LEU A 70 -5.45 -4.20 2.81
N ILE A 71 -4.86 -4.59 3.95
CA ILE A 71 -5.53 -5.45 4.94
C ILE A 71 -6.83 -4.79 5.42
N LEU A 72 -6.77 -3.53 5.85
CA LEU A 72 -7.95 -2.80 6.31
C LEU A 72 -8.98 -2.58 5.19
N PHE A 73 -8.51 -2.22 3.98
CA PHE A 73 -9.41 -2.02 2.85
C PHE A 73 -10.09 -3.32 2.40
N THR A 74 -9.38 -4.44 2.46
CA THR A 74 -9.95 -5.77 2.19
C THR A 74 -11.11 -6.07 3.15
N ILE A 75 -10.94 -5.79 4.45
CA ILE A 75 -12.01 -5.94 5.44
C ILE A 75 -13.23 -5.09 5.03
N ALA A 76 -13.01 -3.83 4.68
CA ALA A 76 -14.09 -2.93 4.27
C ALA A 76 -14.86 -3.45 3.06
N VAL A 77 -14.15 -3.92 2.03
CA VAL A 77 -14.78 -4.48 0.81
C VAL A 77 -15.53 -5.78 1.13
N VAL A 78 -14.97 -6.66 1.96
CA VAL A 78 -15.62 -7.91 2.36
C VAL A 78 -16.91 -7.63 3.14
N VAL A 79 -16.87 -6.72 4.12
CA VAL A 79 -18.05 -6.35 4.92
C VAL A 79 -19.15 -5.76 4.02
N ILE A 80 -18.80 -4.82 3.13
CA ILE A 80 -19.77 -4.24 2.19
C ILE A 80 -20.36 -5.29 1.26
N THR A 81 -19.51 -6.15 0.69
CA THR A 81 -19.93 -7.11 -0.34
C THR A 81 -20.76 -8.24 0.25
N LEU A 82 -20.30 -8.85 1.35
CA LEU A 82 -21.01 -9.98 1.97
C LEU A 82 -22.23 -9.54 2.79
N GLY A 83 -22.24 -8.28 3.25
CA GLY A 83 -23.39 -7.69 3.93
C GLY A 83 -24.47 -7.14 2.99
N ASP A 84 -24.24 -7.18 1.67
CA ASP A 84 -25.10 -6.55 0.66
C ASP A 84 -25.39 -5.06 0.95
N LYS A 85 -24.34 -4.33 1.35
CA LYS A 85 -24.37 -2.92 1.77
C LYS A 85 -23.74 -1.97 0.75
N GLY A 86 -23.61 -2.40 -0.50
CA GLY A 86 -23.03 -1.59 -1.57
C GLY A 86 -23.89 -0.37 -1.90
N THR A 87 -23.29 0.82 -1.97
CA THR A 87 -23.95 2.08 -2.30
C THR A 87 -23.06 2.95 -3.19
N GLY A 88 -23.60 4.07 -3.71
CA GLY A 88 -22.77 5.07 -4.39
C GLY A 88 -21.68 5.66 -3.48
N PHE A 89 -21.94 5.73 -2.17
CA PHE A 89 -20.97 6.23 -1.20
C PHE A 89 -19.79 5.26 -1.01
N SER A 90 -20.06 3.96 -0.82
CA SER A 90 -19.00 2.95 -0.71
C SER A 90 -18.15 2.89 -1.99
N ALA A 91 -18.77 3.05 -3.16
CA ALA A 91 -18.06 3.15 -4.43
C ALA A 91 -17.10 4.36 -4.47
N ILE A 92 -17.54 5.53 -4.01
CA ILE A 92 -16.68 6.73 -3.92
C ILE A 92 -15.53 6.51 -2.94
N CYS A 93 -15.79 5.93 -1.77
CA CYS A 93 -14.75 5.60 -0.80
C CYS A 93 -13.70 4.63 -1.39
N ALA A 94 -14.15 3.60 -2.10
CA ALA A 94 -13.26 2.65 -2.76
C ALA A 94 -12.33 3.36 -3.76
N TRP A 95 -12.89 4.12 -4.71
CA TRP A 95 -12.07 4.84 -5.70
C TRP A 95 -11.14 5.88 -5.06
N THR A 96 -11.58 6.54 -4.00
CA THR A 96 -10.76 7.50 -3.24
C THR A 96 -9.57 6.79 -2.57
N TYR A 97 -9.79 5.61 -2.00
CA TYR A 97 -8.72 4.77 -1.46
C TYR A 97 -7.67 4.45 -2.55
N LEU A 98 -8.10 3.98 -3.72
CA LEU A 98 -7.17 3.64 -4.81
C LEU A 98 -6.38 4.85 -5.30
N GLY A 99 -7.04 5.98 -5.51
CA GLY A 99 -6.40 7.24 -5.88
C GLY A 99 -5.35 7.67 -4.84
N ALA A 100 -5.68 7.55 -3.55
CA ALA A 100 -4.74 7.83 -2.48
C ALA A 100 -3.54 6.87 -2.47
N ARG A 101 -3.69 5.60 -2.88
CA ARG A 101 -2.55 4.67 -3.03
C ARG A 101 -1.66 5.02 -4.20
N ILE A 102 -2.24 5.36 -5.35
CA ILE A 102 -1.48 5.78 -6.53
C ILE A 102 -0.64 7.04 -6.22
N LEU A 103 -1.23 8.03 -5.55
CA LEU A 103 -0.55 9.30 -5.22
C LEU A 103 0.48 9.17 -4.10
N TYR A 104 0.26 8.26 -3.16
CA TYR A 104 1.15 8.09 -2.01
C TYR A 104 2.52 7.55 -2.39
N ILE A 105 2.59 6.66 -3.38
CA ILE A 105 3.84 6.04 -3.84
C ILE A 105 4.87 7.10 -4.28
N PRO A 106 4.59 7.97 -5.27
CA PRO A 106 5.52 9.02 -5.67
C PRO A 106 5.74 10.04 -4.53
N ALA A 107 4.70 10.40 -3.76
CA ALA A 107 4.86 11.32 -2.64
C ALA A 107 5.86 10.79 -1.59
N TYR A 108 5.85 9.48 -1.31
CA TYR A 108 6.83 8.86 -0.42
C TYR A 108 8.22 8.84 -1.05
N TYR A 109 8.32 8.38 -2.30
CA TYR A 109 9.59 8.25 -3.03
C TYR A 109 10.34 9.57 -3.11
N PHE A 110 9.65 10.65 -3.49
CA PHE A 110 10.23 12.00 -3.58
C PHE A 110 10.31 12.73 -2.24
N GLY A 111 9.76 12.16 -1.16
CA GLY A 111 9.85 12.74 0.17
C GLY A 111 9.03 14.00 0.39
N LEU A 112 7.86 14.07 -0.25
CA LEU A 112 6.99 15.23 -0.19
C LEU A 112 6.29 15.30 1.19
N ALA A 113 6.80 16.18 2.05
CA ALA A 113 6.19 16.53 3.33
C ALA A 113 5.47 17.90 3.22
N PRO A 114 4.25 18.05 3.77
CA PRO A 114 3.46 17.08 4.55
C PRO A 114 2.57 16.16 3.68
N TRP A 115 2.60 16.32 2.36
CA TRP A 115 1.66 15.71 1.41
C TRP A 115 1.50 14.19 1.56
N ARG A 116 2.59 13.46 1.79
CA ARG A 116 2.55 12.02 2.08
C ARG A 116 1.56 11.68 3.20
N SER A 117 1.58 12.42 4.31
CA SER A 117 0.72 12.15 5.46
C SER A 117 -0.74 12.49 5.18
N LEU A 118 -1.00 13.59 4.47
CA LEU A 118 -2.35 14.00 4.09
C LEU A 118 -3.00 12.99 3.13
N ILE A 119 -2.26 12.52 2.12
CA ILE A 119 -2.74 11.51 1.18
C ILE A 119 -3.04 10.19 1.92
N TRP A 120 -2.17 9.79 2.85
CA TRP A 120 -2.41 8.61 3.69
C TRP A 120 -3.69 8.75 4.50
N PHE A 121 -3.90 9.91 5.12
CA PHE A 121 -5.08 10.17 5.93
C PHE A 121 -6.37 10.09 5.11
N VAL A 122 -6.38 10.62 3.89
CA VAL A 122 -7.53 10.50 2.97
C VAL A 122 -7.84 9.03 2.64
N GLY A 123 -6.80 8.23 2.35
CA GLY A 123 -6.96 6.80 2.10
C GLY A 123 -7.50 6.05 3.32
N PHE A 124 -6.94 6.31 4.50
CA PHE A 124 -7.38 5.73 5.77
C PHE A 124 -8.84 6.10 6.09
N LEU A 125 -9.19 7.39 5.97
CA LEU A 125 -10.52 7.90 6.24
C LEU A 125 -11.55 7.29 5.28
N SER A 126 -11.21 7.16 3.99
CA SER A 126 -12.07 6.50 3.01
C SER A 126 -12.38 5.06 3.40
N THR A 127 -11.38 4.29 3.85
CA THR A 127 -11.59 2.93 4.33
C THR A 127 -12.49 2.88 5.56
N MET A 128 -12.27 3.75 6.56
CA MET A 128 -13.07 3.77 7.79
C MET A 128 -14.53 4.17 7.51
N LEU A 129 -14.76 5.20 6.69
CA LEU A 129 -16.09 5.63 6.30
C LEU A 129 -16.84 4.53 5.53
N MET A 130 -16.15 3.78 4.68
CA MET A 130 -16.74 2.66 3.96
C MET A 130 -17.22 1.56 4.93
N ILE A 131 -16.40 1.21 5.94
CA ILE A 131 -16.80 0.25 6.98
C ILE A 131 -18.03 0.76 7.75
N LEU A 132 -17.99 2.01 8.21
CA LEU A 132 -19.09 2.60 8.97
C LEU A 132 -20.39 2.64 8.17
N SER A 133 -20.31 2.89 6.86
CA SER A 133 -21.48 2.90 5.98
C SER A 133 -22.20 1.55 5.90
N ALA A 134 -21.49 0.45 6.16
CA ALA A 134 -22.10 -0.89 6.18
C ALA A 134 -22.96 -1.15 7.43
N LEU A 135 -22.77 -0.34 8.50
CA LEU A 135 -23.46 -0.52 9.78
C LEU A 135 -24.82 0.17 9.84
N ILE A 136 -25.16 0.97 8.84
CA ILE A 136 -26.40 1.73 8.75
C ILE A 136 -27.31 1.23 7.62
#